data_AF-A0A7W2MQ30-F1
#
_entry.id   AF-A0A7W2MQ30-F1
#
_cell.length_a   1.000
_cell.length_b   1.000
_cell.length_c   1.000
_cell.angle_alpha   90.00
_cell.angle_beta   90.00
_cell.angle_gamma   90.00
#
_symmetry.space_group_name_H-M   'P 1'
#
loop_
_entity.id
_entity.type
_entity.pdbx_description
1 polymer ?
#
loop_
_entity_poly.entity_id
_entity_poly.type
_entity_poly.pdbx_seq_one_letter_code
_entity_poly.pdbx_strand_id
1 'polypeptide(L)'
;MLDLLPDLFDDHSEQLSLAQPIFNDYGGHTIFSGEIVTVSCHNDNSKVKELVATDGTNKVMVVDGKASMTNALLGDMLAELAVKNGWQAIVINGCIRDAGTIATLPIAVKALGCCPIKTEKLGKGEINQVIHFADLSFNPGEYIYGDANGLAISKVLIPF
;
A
#
# COMPACT_ATOMS: atom_id res chain seq x y z
N MET A 1 -18.01 -6.24 -9.37
CA MET A 1 -17.30 -5.01 -9.75
C MET A 1 -15.93 -5.42 -10.27
N LEU A 2 -15.54 -4.97 -11.45
CA LEU A 2 -14.25 -5.34 -12.09
C LEU A 2 -13.25 -4.19 -12.06
N ASP A 3 -13.75 -2.95 -12.06
CA ASP A 3 -13.00 -1.71 -11.96
C ASP A 3 -13.70 -0.83 -10.93
N LEU A 4 -12.94 0.00 -10.21
CA LEU A 4 -13.42 0.89 -9.16
C LEU A 4 -13.15 2.35 -9.50
N LEU A 5 -11.93 2.66 -9.95
CA LEU A 5 -11.51 4.04 -10.14
C LEU A 5 -12.28 4.76 -11.26
N PRO A 6 -12.58 4.16 -12.42
CA PRO A 6 -13.37 4.84 -13.45
C PRO A 6 -14.71 5.35 -12.90
N ASP A 7 -15.48 4.49 -12.22
CA ASP A 7 -16.77 4.83 -11.63
C ASP A 7 -16.62 5.95 -10.57
N LEU A 8 -15.61 5.85 -9.69
CA LEU A 8 -15.35 6.88 -8.69
C LEU A 8 -14.97 8.23 -9.29
N PHE A 9 -14.20 8.26 -10.39
CA PHE A 9 -13.85 9.52 -11.05
C PHE A 9 -15.02 10.12 -11.83
N ASP A 10 -15.90 9.29 -12.41
CA ASP A 10 -17.11 9.77 -13.09
C ASP A 10 -18.06 10.45 -12.09
N ASP A 11 -18.24 9.88 -10.89
CA ASP A 11 -19.20 10.39 -9.89
C ASP A 11 -18.61 11.38 -8.88
N HIS A 12 -17.29 11.33 -8.61
CA HIS A 12 -16.66 12.04 -7.48
C HIS A 12 -15.30 12.70 -7.81
N SER A 13 -15.04 13.02 -9.08
CA SER A 13 -13.75 13.61 -9.52
C SER A 13 -13.22 14.77 -8.68
N GLU A 14 -14.08 15.68 -8.20
CA GLU A 14 -13.67 16.84 -7.38
C GLU A 14 -13.10 16.47 -6.01
N GLN A 15 -13.38 15.25 -5.52
CA GLN A 15 -12.96 14.76 -4.20
C GLN A 15 -11.74 13.84 -4.27
N LEU A 16 -11.25 13.56 -5.48
CA LEU A 16 -10.21 12.57 -5.73
C LEU A 16 -8.93 13.22 -6.25
N SER A 17 -7.80 12.64 -5.87
CA SER A 17 -6.49 12.97 -6.45
C SER A 17 -5.82 11.69 -6.93
N LEU A 18 -5.46 11.64 -8.21
CA LEU A 18 -4.87 10.48 -8.86
C LEU A 18 -3.36 10.46 -8.69
N ALA A 19 -2.81 9.30 -8.32
CA ALA A 19 -1.37 9.08 -8.26
C ALA A 19 -0.75 8.94 -9.66
N GLN A 20 0.55 9.23 -9.79
CA GLN A 20 1.28 8.79 -10.97
C GLN A 20 1.22 7.25 -11.15
N PRO A 21 1.10 6.73 -12.38
CA PRO A 21 0.93 5.30 -12.66
C PRO A 21 2.28 4.54 -12.61
N ILE A 22 2.92 4.52 -11.44
CA ILE A 22 4.26 3.94 -11.24
C ILE A 22 4.24 2.58 -10.53
N PHE A 23 3.07 2.09 -10.14
CA PHE A 23 2.92 0.87 -9.35
C PHE A 23 2.56 -0.34 -10.20
N ASN A 24 3.07 -1.51 -9.81
CA ASN A 24 2.65 -2.80 -10.32
C ASN A 24 1.81 -3.53 -9.26
N ASP A 25 0.88 -4.36 -9.71
CA ASP A 25 0.08 -5.25 -8.86
C ASP A 25 0.81 -6.56 -8.58
N TYR A 26 0.82 -6.95 -7.31
CA TYR A 26 1.47 -8.17 -6.82
C TYR A 26 0.58 -9.05 -5.96
N GLY A 27 -0.54 -8.51 -5.45
CA GLY A 27 -1.47 -9.24 -4.60
C GLY A 27 -2.50 -10.04 -5.42
N GLY A 28 -3.15 -11.01 -4.78
CA GLY A 28 -4.25 -11.76 -5.40
C GLY A 28 -5.54 -10.95 -5.55
N HIS A 29 -5.68 -9.84 -4.81
CA HIS A 29 -6.71 -8.83 -5.06
C HIS A 29 -6.10 -7.62 -5.77
N THR A 30 -6.87 -7.03 -6.69
CA THR A 30 -6.48 -5.80 -7.39
C THR A 30 -7.30 -4.60 -6.91
N ILE A 31 -8.59 -4.80 -6.64
CA ILE A 31 -9.50 -3.75 -6.12
C ILE A 31 -9.38 -3.68 -4.60
N PHE A 32 -9.20 -2.48 -4.06
CA PHE A 32 -9.20 -2.22 -2.63
C PHE A 32 -9.57 -0.77 -2.30
N SER A 33 -9.97 -0.56 -1.05
CA SER A 33 -10.04 0.76 -0.44
C SER A 33 -9.80 0.68 1.06
N GLY A 34 -9.58 1.82 1.71
CA GLY A 34 -9.55 1.91 3.16
C GLY A 34 -8.95 3.19 3.70
N GLU A 35 -8.97 3.32 5.02
CA GLU A 35 -8.29 4.39 5.75
C GLU A 35 -6.77 4.19 5.68
N ILE A 36 -6.04 5.26 5.38
CA ILE A 36 -4.59 5.27 5.21
C ILE A 36 -3.90 5.18 6.57
N VAL A 37 -3.00 4.20 6.69
CA VAL A 37 -1.98 4.13 7.75
C VAL A 37 -0.61 4.22 7.11
N THR A 38 0.19 5.21 7.49
CA THR A 38 1.46 5.48 6.82
C THR A 38 2.67 4.91 7.56
N VAL A 39 3.69 4.55 6.80
CA VAL A 39 5.03 4.23 7.28
C VAL A 39 6.06 4.96 6.45
N SER A 40 6.94 5.74 7.09
CA SER A 40 8.13 6.31 6.46
C SER A 40 9.36 5.53 6.91
N CYS A 41 10.09 4.93 5.97
CA CYS A 41 11.28 4.14 6.28
C CYS A 41 12.29 4.17 5.14
N HIS A 42 13.50 3.69 5.37
CA HIS A 42 14.51 3.52 4.32
C HIS A 42 15.32 2.26 4.60
N ASN A 43 15.18 1.26 3.73
CA ASN A 43 15.86 -0.04 3.84
C ASN A 43 15.72 -0.74 5.21
N ASP A 44 14.62 -0.48 5.94
CA ASP A 44 14.26 -1.13 7.20
C ASP A 44 12.74 -1.30 7.27
N ASN A 45 12.26 -2.54 7.29
CA ASN A 45 10.82 -2.86 7.36
C ASN A 45 10.31 -3.18 8.77
N SER A 46 11.03 -2.77 9.82
CA SER A 46 10.63 -3.03 11.21
C SER A 46 9.24 -2.48 11.52
N LYS A 47 8.91 -1.29 11.03
CA LYS A 47 7.58 -0.66 11.22
C LYS A 47 6.48 -1.29 10.38
N VAL A 48 6.81 -1.79 9.19
CA VAL A 48 5.89 -2.63 8.40
C VAL A 48 5.56 -3.91 9.17
N LYS A 49 6.57 -4.61 9.71
CA LYS A 49 6.38 -5.81 10.53
C LYS A 49 5.50 -5.54 11.75
N GLU A 50 5.70 -4.40 12.42
CA GLU A 50 4.92 -3.99 13.59
C GLU A 50 3.43 -3.81 13.23
N LEU A 51 3.14 -3.10 12.15
CA LEU A 51 1.76 -2.79 11.74
C LEU A 51 1.01 -3.97 11.14
N VAL A 52 1.65 -4.85 10.37
CA VAL A 52 0.92 -6.02 9.81
C VAL A 52 0.41 -6.96 10.91
N ALA A 53 0.92 -6.84 12.13
CA ALA A 53 0.48 -7.58 13.30
C ALA A 53 -0.70 -6.92 14.06
N THR A 54 -1.17 -5.75 13.62
CA THR A 54 -2.32 -5.04 14.21
C THR A 54 -3.56 -5.16 13.33
N ASP A 55 -4.73 -4.80 13.88
CA ASP A 55 -6.00 -4.81 13.15
C ASP A 55 -6.01 -3.82 11.98
N GLY A 56 -6.01 -4.39 10.78
CA GLY A 56 -6.04 -3.71 9.49
C GLY A 56 -7.42 -3.67 8.83
N THR A 57 -8.47 -4.09 9.54
CA THR A 57 -9.85 -4.07 9.00
C THR A 57 -10.20 -2.66 8.50
N ASN A 58 -10.62 -2.57 7.23
CA ASN A 58 -10.92 -1.32 6.52
C ASN A 58 -9.74 -0.33 6.39
N LYS A 59 -8.50 -0.81 6.52
CA LYS A 59 -7.29 0.02 6.42
C LYS A 59 -6.36 -0.45 5.31
N VAL A 60 -5.60 0.51 4.78
CA VAL A 60 -4.54 0.31 3.80
C VAL A 60 -3.24 0.87 4.34
N MET A 61 -2.19 0.04 4.31
CA MET A 61 -0.86 0.46 4.73
C MET A 61 -0.13 1.12 3.55
N VAL A 62 0.30 2.36 3.71
CA VAL A 62 1.04 3.12 2.70
C VAL A 62 2.47 3.34 3.18
N VAL A 63 3.42 2.71 2.51
CA VAL A 63 4.83 2.66 2.92
C VAL A 63 5.67 3.51 1.97
N ASP A 64 6.25 4.59 2.49
CA ASP A 64 7.30 5.32 1.80
C ASP A 64 8.67 4.73 2.13
N GLY A 65 9.19 3.93 1.19
CA GLY A 65 10.53 3.35 1.21
C GLY A 65 11.60 4.21 0.53
N LYS A 66 11.28 5.48 0.22
CA LYS A 66 12.13 6.42 -0.55
C LYS A 66 12.45 5.91 -1.96
N ALA A 67 11.51 5.18 -2.58
CA ALA A 67 11.68 4.54 -3.88
C ALA A 67 12.93 3.63 -3.98
N SER A 68 13.39 3.11 -2.84
CA SER A 68 14.57 2.24 -2.80
C SER A 68 14.28 0.90 -3.49
N MET A 69 15.14 0.56 -4.44
CA MET A 69 15.11 -0.71 -5.17
C MET A 69 16.17 -1.70 -4.68
N THR A 70 16.89 -1.38 -3.60
CA THR A 70 18.03 -2.18 -3.12
C THR A 70 17.63 -3.26 -2.12
N ASN A 71 16.51 -3.09 -1.41
CA ASN A 71 16.03 -4.02 -0.39
C ASN A 71 14.50 -4.07 -0.37
N ALA A 72 13.93 -5.28 -0.36
CA ALA A 72 12.49 -5.48 -0.28
C ALA A 72 11.92 -5.15 1.10
N LEU A 73 10.87 -4.33 1.12
CA LEU A 73 10.15 -3.93 2.34
C LEU A 73 9.04 -4.91 2.73
N LEU A 74 8.58 -5.74 1.79
CA LEU A 74 7.57 -6.77 2.01
C LEU A 74 8.01 -8.09 1.39
N GLY A 75 7.71 -9.19 2.08
CA GLY A 75 7.80 -10.55 1.58
C GLY A 75 6.58 -11.35 2.04
N ASP A 76 6.49 -12.60 1.61
CA ASP A 76 5.34 -13.50 1.82
C ASP A 76 4.88 -13.56 3.29
N MET A 77 5.79 -13.80 4.24
CA MET A 77 5.45 -13.95 5.66
C MET A 77 4.74 -12.72 6.25
N LEU A 78 5.12 -11.51 5.81
CA LEU A 78 4.48 -10.28 6.29
C LEU A 78 3.14 -10.04 5.59
N ALA A 79 3.05 -10.37 4.29
CA ALA A 79 1.80 -10.29 3.54
C ALA A 79 0.75 -11.28 4.08
N GLU A 80 1.14 -12.51 4.40
CA GLU A 80 0.27 -13.50 5.05
C GLU A 80 -0.23 -13.02 6.41
N LEU A 81 0.63 -12.36 7.19
CA LEU A 81 0.24 -11.80 8.49
C LEU A 81 -0.73 -10.63 8.31
N ALA A 82 -0.53 -9.79 7.29
CA ALA A 82 -1.44 -8.72 6.95
C ALA A 82 -2.84 -9.25 6.58
N VAL A 83 -2.90 -10.31 5.77
CA VAL A 83 -4.16 -11.03 5.45
C VAL A 83 -4.84 -11.50 6.74
N LYS A 84 -4.09 -12.18 7.63
CA LYS A 84 -4.64 -12.71 8.89
C LYS A 84 -5.23 -11.62 9.79
N ASN A 85 -4.71 -10.40 9.72
CA ASN A 85 -5.17 -9.27 10.51
C ASN A 85 -6.08 -8.29 9.72
N GLY A 86 -6.61 -8.71 8.57
CA GLY A 86 -7.69 -7.99 7.88
C GLY A 86 -7.27 -6.76 7.07
N TRP A 87 -5.97 -6.56 6.82
CA TRP A 87 -5.49 -5.47 5.97
C TRP A 87 -6.05 -5.58 4.55
N GLN A 88 -6.56 -4.47 4.01
CA GLN A 88 -7.15 -4.44 2.68
C GLN A 88 -6.07 -4.40 1.59
N ALA A 89 -5.03 -3.61 1.84
CA ALA A 89 -3.91 -3.49 0.93
C ALA A 89 -2.62 -3.02 1.60
N ILE A 90 -1.50 -3.24 0.91
CA ILE A 90 -0.21 -2.63 1.20
C ILE A 90 0.32 -1.96 -0.08
N VAL A 91 0.51 -0.64 -0.03
CA VAL A 91 1.08 0.17 -1.12
C VAL A 91 2.50 0.58 -0.74
N ILE A 92 3.48 0.31 -1.59
CA ILE A 92 4.91 0.45 -1.26
C ILE A 92 5.61 1.31 -2.32
N ASN A 93 6.04 2.51 -1.94
CA ASN A 93 7.01 3.30 -2.68
C ASN A 93 8.42 2.72 -2.49
N GLY A 94 8.66 1.59 -3.13
CA GLY A 94 9.85 0.75 -3.02
C GLY A 94 9.59 -0.63 -3.63
N CYS A 95 10.37 -1.63 -3.23
CA CYS A 95 10.27 -2.97 -3.78
C CYS A 95 9.80 -4.03 -2.77
N ILE A 96 9.32 -5.15 -3.30
CA ILE A 96 8.94 -6.35 -2.56
C ILE A 96 9.78 -7.55 -2.98
N ARG A 97 9.56 -8.70 -2.35
CA ARG A 97 10.05 -10.01 -2.80
C ARG A 97 8.97 -11.06 -2.61
N ASP A 98 9.27 -12.29 -3.04
CA ASP A 98 8.35 -13.42 -2.93
C ASP A 98 7.05 -13.20 -3.71
N ALA A 99 7.13 -12.41 -4.81
CA ALA A 99 5.99 -11.95 -5.61
C ALA A 99 5.08 -13.08 -6.10
N GLY A 100 5.65 -14.23 -6.47
CA GLY A 100 4.87 -15.39 -6.89
C GLY A 100 3.95 -15.93 -5.79
N THR A 101 4.40 -15.93 -4.54
CA THR A 101 3.56 -16.31 -3.39
C THR A 101 2.55 -15.21 -3.08
N ILE A 102 2.97 -13.94 -3.06
CA ILE A 102 2.10 -12.80 -2.76
C ILE A 102 0.93 -12.71 -3.75
N ALA A 103 1.14 -13.06 -5.01
CA ALA A 103 0.08 -13.09 -6.05
C ALA A 103 -1.04 -14.10 -5.76
N THR A 104 -0.83 -15.04 -4.83
CA THR A 104 -1.87 -16.00 -4.40
C THR A 104 -2.61 -15.57 -3.14
N LEU A 105 -2.15 -14.52 -2.47
CA LEU A 105 -2.70 -14.07 -1.19
C LEU A 105 -3.92 -13.15 -1.41
N PRO A 106 -5.00 -13.29 -0.62
CA PRO A 106 -6.23 -12.50 -0.76
C PRO A 106 -6.09 -11.09 -0.14
N ILE A 107 -5.12 -10.32 -0.63
CA ILE A 107 -4.82 -8.94 -0.27
C ILE A 107 -4.33 -8.21 -1.52
N ALA A 108 -4.55 -6.90 -1.59
CA ALA A 108 -3.94 -6.10 -2.65
C ALA A 108 -2.54 -5.63 -2.25
N VAL A 109 -1.58 -5.74 -3.18
CA VAL A 109 -0.22 -5.24 -2.97
C VAL A 109 0.20 -4.47 -4.20
N LYS A 110 0.53 -3.19 -4.03
CA LYS A 110 1.08 -2.32 -5.07
C LYS A 110 2.51 -1.94 -4.71
N ALA A 111 3.46 -2.08 -5.64
CA ALA A 111 4.85 -1.69 -5.42
C ALA A 111 5.56 -1.26 -6.71
N LEU A 112 6.71 -0.58 -6.60
CA LEU A 112 7.48 -0.14 -7.77
C LEU A 112 8.17 -1.30 -8.51
N GLY A 113 8.48 -2.39 -7.81
CA GLY A 113 9.20 -3.52 -8.39
C GLY A 113 9.54 -4.60 -7.38
N CYS A 114 10.43 -5.52 -7.79
CA CYS A 114 10.92 -6.60 -6.95
C CYS A 114 12.42 -6.48 -6.68
N CYS A 115 12.86 -6.88 -5.49
CA CYS A 115 14.26 -7.05 -5.12
C CYS A 115 14.40 -8.27 -4.19
N PRO A 116 15.25 -9.26 -4.50
CA PRO A 116 15.33 -10.49 -3.68
C PRO A 116 15.99 -10.26 -2.29
N ILE A 117 16.64 -9.11 -2.08
CA ILE A 117 17.42 -8.82 -0.89
C ILE A 117 16.49 -8.30 0.22
N LYS A 118 16.52 -8.94 1.39
CA LYS A 118 15.77 -8.46 2.57
C LYS A 118 16.39 -7.20 3.19
N THR A 119 15.62 -6.48 3.98
CA THR A 119 16.18 -5.47 4.91
C THR A 119 16.82 -6.11 6.14
N GLU A 120 17.66 -5.33 6.81
CA GLU A 120 17.98 -5.54 8.22
C GLU A 120 16.92 -4.87 9.10
N LYS A 121 16.59 -5.46 10.24
CA LYS A 121 15.56 -4.95 11.16
C LYS A 121 16.24 -4.22 12.31
N LEU A 122 16.40 -2.91 12.17
CA LEU A 122 17.07 -2.04 13.13
C LEU A 122 16.06 -1.21 13.95
N GLY A 123 14.76 -1.44 13.76
CA GLY A 123 13.70 -0.70 14.46
C GLY A 123 13.47 0.71 13.93
N LYS A 124 14.07 1.09 12.79
CA LYS A 124 14.00 2.45 12.25
C LYS A 124 12.71 2.68 11.46
N GLY A 125 12.34 3.96 11.35
CA GLY A 125 11.17 4.42 10.63
C GLY A 125 10.11 5.02 11.54
N GLU A 126 9.16 5.72 10.93
CA GLU A 126 8.09 6.44 11.61
C GLU A 126 6.73 5.94 11.09
N ILE A 127 5.76 5.82 11.99
CA ILE A 127 4.37 5.44 11.68
C ILE A 127 3.51 6.69 11.81
N ASN A 128 2.48 6.80 10.96
CA ASN A 128 1.49 7.89 10.99
C ASN A 128 2.09 9.29 10.80
N GLN A 129 3.05 9.39 9.88
CA GLN A 129 3.57 10.66 9.39
C GLN A 129 3.03 10.94 7.99
N VAL A 130 2.89 12.22 7.63
CA VAL A 130 2.58 12.59 6.25
C VAL A 130 3.76 12.20 5.36
N ILE A 131 3.47 11.47 4.27
CA ILE A 131 4.48 11.01 3.31
C ILE A 131 4.09 11.49 1.90
N HIS A 132 5.11 11.71 1.05
CA HIS A 132 4.93 12.32 -0.26
C HIS A 132 5.62 11.51 -1.35
N PHE A 133 4.85 11.00 -2.31
CA PHE A 133 5.34 10.32 -3.51
C PHE A 133 4.23 10.21 -4.55
N ALA A 134 4.58 9.87 -5.80
CA ALA A 134 3.63 9.74 -6.92
C ALA A 134 2.71 10.97 -7.11
N ASP A 135 3.26 12.17 -6.89
CA ASP A 135 2.56 13.47 -6.88
C ASP A 135 1.41 13.61 -5.86
N LEU A 136 1.36 12.74 -4.86
CA LEU A 136 0.38 12.78 -3.79
C LEU A 136 1.03 13.02 -2.43
N SER A 137 0.22 13.54 -1.50
CA SER A 137 0.52 13.60 -0.07
C SER A 137 -0.43 12.64 0.63
N PHE A 138 0.10 11.58 1.23
CA PHE A 138 -0.69 10.60 1.96
C PHE A 138 -0.72 11.00 3.43
N ASN A 139 -1.89 11.44 3.91
CA ASN A 139 -2.08 11.76 5.32
C ASN A 139 -2.75 10.57 6.03
N PRO A 140 -2.29 10.18 7.23
CA PRO A 140 -3.00 9.19 8.04
C PRO A 140 -4.45 9.61 8.30
N GLY A 141 -5.38 8.66 8.22
CA GLY A 141 -6.81 8.91 8.42
C GLY A 141 -7.59 9.38 7.19
N GLU A 142 -6.91 9.78 6.11
CA GLU A 142 -7.53 9.95 4.79
C GLU A 142 -7.81 8.58 4.14
N TYR A 143 -8.43 8.58 2.97
CA TYR A 143 -8.87 7.36 2.29
C TYR A 143 -8.13 7.15 0.99
N ILE A 144 -7.87 5.88 0.67
CA ILE A 144 -7.22 5.45 -0.55
C ILE A 144 -8.07 4.42 -1.26
N TYR A 145 -8.04 4.46 -2.59
CA TYR A 145 -8.78 3.59 -3.48
C TYR A 145 -7.82 3.13 -4.57
N GLY A 146 -7.88 1.85 -4.93
CA GLY A 146 -7.01 1.31 -5.96
C GLY A 146 -7.66 0.15 -6.68
N ASP A 147 -7.30 0.01 -7.95
CA ASP A 147 -7.65 -1.09 -8.83
C ASP A 147 -6.54 -1.25 -9.89
N ALA A 148 -6.82 -1.98 -10.97
CA ALA A 148 -5.86 -2.12 -12.07
C ALA A 148 -5.59 -0.81 -12.85
N ASN A 149 -6.44 0.20 -12.72
CA ASN A 149 -6.33 1.48 -13.41
C ASN A 149 -5.43 2.49 -12.65
N GLY A 150 -5.17 2.25 -11.37
CA GLY A 150 -4.21 3.06 -10.61
C GLY A 150 -4.50 3.14 -9.12
N LEU A 151 -4.23 4.33 -8.57
CA LEU A 151 -4.36 4.65 -7.15
C LEU A 151 -4.87 6.08 -7.02
N ALA A 152 -5.87 6.30 -6.19
CA ALA A 152 -6.37 7.62 -5.88
C ALA A 152 -6.57 7.79 -4.37
N ILE A 153 -6.53 9.03 -3.89
CA ILE A 153 -6.83 9.39 -2.51
C ILE A 153 -8.00 10.36 -2.43
N SER A 154 -8.67 10.36 -1.28
CA SER A 154 -9.66 11.35 -0.90
C SER A 154 -9.53 11.72 0.58
N LYS A 155 -9.87 12.98 0.90
CA LYS A 155 -9.89 13.47 2.28
C LYS A 155 -11.03 12.87 3.12
N VAL A 156 -12.05 12.33 2.46
CA VAL A 156 -13.24 11.76 3.08
C VAL A 156 -13.53 10.37 2.52
N LEU A 157 -14.28 9.57 3.28
CA LEU A 157 -14.78 8.30 2.79
C LEU A 157 -15.82 8.56 1.71
N ILE A 158 -15.60 8.00 0.54
CA ILE A 158 -16.55 7.96 -0.58
C ILE A 158 -17.28 6.62 -0.47
N PRO A 159 -18.60 6.61 -0.23
CA PRO A 159 -19.37 5.37 -0.21
C PRO A 159 -19.60 4.86 -1.64
N PHE A 160 -19.35 3.57 -1.87
CA PHE A 160 -19.56 2.89 -3.15
C PHE A 160 -20.00 1.44 -2.93
#